data_AF-A0A8H6IKN1-F1
#
_entry.id   AF-A0A8H6IKN1-F1
#
_cell.length_a   1.000
_cell.length_b   1.000
_cell.length_c   1.000
_cell.angle_alpha   90.00
_cell.angle_beta   90.00
_cell.angle_gamma   90.00
#
_symmetry.space_group_name_H-M   'P 1'
#
loop_
_entity.id
_entity.type
_entity.pdbx_description
1 polymer ?
#
loop_
_entity_poly.entity_id
_entity_poly.type
_entity_poly.pdbx_seq_one_letter_code
_entity_poly.pdbx_strand_id
1 'polypeptide(L)'
;MLFSVLAALALCATSVNAHFLLLSPVPRGEFVEDNEVNFCGGYNDAVSNRSTFPLSGGSFSINTPHIGFTVGVLLSTEKDPNSWESFSMNGTQTFVRDYAKEEDAGTFCIPLDIAAAKIPGAVDGANVTIQVVFQGGDGNLYQCADLTLSSNLTAVSNASCTNTTTSSSSSTGGNSGVGQLEYLSTFATASALSLAGLAAAFL
;
A
#
# COMPACT_ATOMS: atom_id res chain seq x y z
N MET A 1 28.26 -14.10 -36.30
CA MET A 1 26.95 -13.42 -36.42
C MET A 1 25.93 -13.90 -35.39
N LEU A 2 25.92 -15.18 -34.96
CA LEU A 2 25.01 -15.66 -33.90
C LEU A 2 25.38 -15.24 -32.46
N PHE A 3 26.63 -14.83 -32.21
CA PHE A 3 27.06 -14.41 -30.86
C PHE A 3 26.66 -12.97 -30.49
N SER A 4 26.22 -12.17 -31.45
CA SER A 4 25.83 -10.76 -31.20
C SER A 4 24.36 -10.58 -30.83
N VAL A 5 23.53 -11.61 -30.99
CA VAL A 5 22.09 -11.56 -30.66
C VAL A 5 21.84 -11.92 -29.19
N LEU A 6 22.74 -12.67 -28.56
CA LEU A 6 22.56 -13.15 -27.18
C LEU A 6 22.90 -12.10 -26.10
N ALA A 7 23.61 -11.02 -26.45
CA ALA A 7 23.98 -9.95 -25.52
C ALA A 7 22.90 -8.85 -25.39
N ALA A 8 21.88 -8.85 -26.24
CA ALA A 8 20.85 -7.80 -26.27
C ALA A 8 19.61 -8.09 -25.40
N LEU A 9 19.51 -9.29 -24.81
CA LEU A 9 18.32 -9.73 -24.04
C LEU A 9 18.50 -9.65 -22.51
N ALA A 10 19.53 -8.95 -22.02
CA ALA A 10 19.97 -9.05 -20.62
C ALA A 10 19.68 -7.83 -19.72
N LEU A 11 18.95 -6.78 -20.17
CA LEU A 11 18.99 -5.48 -19.47
C LEU A 11 17.65 -4.77 -19.22
N CYS A 12 16.56 -5.52 -19.03
CA CYS A 12 15.32 -4.95 -18.46
C CYS A 12 14.93 -5.68 -17.18
N ALA A 13 15.80 -5.65 -16.17
CA ALA A 13 15.37 -5.90 -14.80
C ALA A 13 14.73 -4.62 -14.27
N THR A 14 13.45 -4.41 -14.58
CA THR A 14 12.67 -3.37 -13.91
C THR A 14 12.48 -3.79 -12.46
N SER A 15 13.01 -3.02 -11.52
CA SER A 15 12.65 -3.16 -10.10
C SER A 15 11.16 -2.89 -9.99
N VAL A 16 10.36 -3.91 -9.69
CA VAL A 16 8.97 -3.72 -9.31
C VAL A 16 9.01 -3.21 -7.88
N ASN A 17 8.65 -1.94 -7.70
CA ASN A 17 8.63 -1.32 -6.38
C ASN A 17 7.32 -1.66 -5.67
N ALA A 18 7.37 -1.98 -4.38
CA ALA A 18 6.21 -2.44 -3.62
C ALA A 18 5.50 -1.27 -2.94
N HIS A 19 4.47 -0.75 -3.60
CA HIS A 19 3.75 0.46 -3.17
C HIS A 19 2.59 0.21 -2.22
N PHE A 20 2.17 1.25 -1.50
CA PHE A 20 0.94 1.21 -0.72
C PHE A 20 0.13 2.49 -0.87
N LEU A 21 -1.14 2.46 -0.49
CA LEU A 21 -2.03 3.61 -0.45
C LEU A 21 -2.58 3.73 0.97
N LEU A 22 -2.37 4.87 1.63
CA LEU A 22 -3.08 5.18 2.87
C LEU A 22 -4.54 5.55 2.51
N LEU A 23 -5.49 4.81 3.07
CA LEU A 23 -6.93 5.01 2.83
C LEU A 23 -7.60 5.82 3.93
N SER A 24 -7.19 5.60 5.18
CA SER A 24 -7.73 6.27 6.36
C SER A 24 -6.68 6.28 7.46
N PRO A 25 -6.52 7.35 8.25
CA PRO A 25 -7.15 8.67 8.06
C PRO A 25 -6.76 9.31 6.72
N VAL A 26 -7.41 10.42 6.36
CA VAL A 26 -7.18 11.07 5.06
C VAL A 26 -5.69 11.39 4.90
N PRO A 27 -5.03 10.92 3.82
CA PRO A 27 -3.63 11.23 3.57
C PRO A 27 -3.42 12.73 3.36
N ARG A 28 -2.19 13.19 3.64
CA ARG A 28 -1.78 14.58 3.50
C ARG A 28 -1.95 15.11 2.08
N GLY A 29 -1.77 14.24 1.07
CA GLY A 29 -1.92 14.59 -0.34
C GLY A 29 -2.33 13.40 -1.19
N GLU A 30 -2.50 13.65 -2.48
CA GLU A 30 -2.84 12.59 -3.45
C GLU A 30 -1.72 11.57 -3.55
N PHE A 31 -2.09 10.30 -3.74
CA PHE A 31 -1.10 9.25 -3.93
C PHE A 31 -0.34 9.43 -5.25
N VAL A 32 0.99 9.51 -5.13
CA VAL A 32 1.92 9.52 -6.26
C VAL A 32 3.00 8.49 -5.98
N GLU A 33 2.89 7.36 -6.67
CA GLU A 33 3.73 6.16 -6.53
C GLU A 33 5.23 6.49 -6.42
N ASP A 34 5.76 7.23 -7.39
CA ASP A 34 7.18 7.61 -7.47
C ASP A 34 7.65 8.49 -6.30
N ASN A 35 6.73 9.18 -5.62
CA ASN A 35 7.07 10.09 -4.53
C ASN A 35 7.07 9.42 -3.16
N GLU A 36 6.58 8.18 -3.03
CA GLU A 36 6.49 7.48 -1.75
C GLU A 36 7.85 7.29 -1.06
N VAL A 37 8.96 7.31 -1.80
CA VAL A 37 10.32 7.25 -1.24
C VAL A 37 10.71 8.52 -0.46
N ASN A 38 9.96 9.61 -0.64
CA ASN A 38 10.24 10.90 -0.03
C ASN A 38 9.47 11.09 1.28
N PHE A 39 9.89 12.06 2.08
CA PHE A 39 9.21 12.44 3.31
C PHE A 39 7.72 12.71 3.05
N CYS A 40 6.86 12.01 3.78
CA CYS A 40 5.40 12.09 3.63
C CYS A 40 4.88 11.95 2.18
N GLY A 41 5.54 11.13 1.35
CA GLY A 41 5.16 10.94 -0.05
C GLY A 41 5.40 12.18 -0.91
N GLY A 42 6.36 13.02 -0.53
CA GLY A 42 6.69 14.28 -1.21
C GLY A 42 5.89 15.49 -0.72
N TYR A 43 4.94 15.30 0.21
CA TYR A 43 4.15 16.38 0.80
C TYR A 43 4.79 16.89 2.10
N ASN A 44 5.76 17.78 1.97
CA ASN A 44 6.56 18.23 3.10
C ASN A 44 5.75 19.01 4.15
N ASP A 45 4.81 19.86 3.74
CA ASP A 45 4.08 20.72 4.67
C ASP A 45 2.80 20.07 5.19
N ALA A 46 2.57 20.18 6.49
CA ALA A 46 1.34 19.68 7.13
C ALA A 46 0.11 20.48 6.69
N VAL A 47 -1.04 19.80 6.58
CA VAL A 47 -2.30 20.44 6.18
C VAL A 47 -3.07 21.03 7.36
N SER A 48 -3.88 22.06 7.09
CA SER A 48 -4.78 22.64 8.09
C SER A 48 -6.06 21.84 8.30
N ASN A 49 -6.54 21.11 7.29
CA ASN A 49 -7.76 20.29 7.31
C ASN A 49 -7.50 18.90 7.87
N ARG A 50 -7.17 18.83 9.16
CA ARG A 50 -6.79 17.58 9.85
C ARG A 50 -7.97 16.66 10.09
N SER A 51 -7.72 15.36 10.01
CA SER A 51 -8.70 14.34 10.39
C SER A 51 -8.80 14.24 11.92
N THR A 52 -10.01 14.28 12.48
CA THR A 52 -10.15 13.99 13.91
C THR A 52 -9.92 12.50 14.16
N PHE A 53 -9.06 12.16 15.11
CA PHE A 53 -8.65 10.77 15.38
C PHE A 53 -8.80 10.41 16.86
N PRO A 54 -9.32 9.22 17.20
CA PRO A 54 -9.46 8.79 18.59
C PRO A 54 -8.09 8.61 19.26
N LEU A 55 -7.97 9.04 20.52
CA LEU A 55 -6.77 8.79 21.33
C LEU A 55 -6.51 7.29 21.56
N SER A 56 -7.57 6.50 21.68
CA SER A 56 -7.49 5.05 21.91
C SER A 56 -8.50 4.30 21.06
N GLY A 57 -8.16 3.05 20.70
CA GLY A 57 -9.00 2.19 19.87
C GLY A 57 -9.08 2.63 18.40
N GLY A 58 -8.24 3.57 17.95
CA GLY A 58 -8.19 3.99 16.56
C GLY A 58 -7.68 2.90 15.63
N SER A 59 -7.82 3.16 14.32
CA SER A 59 -7.19 2.36 13.28
C SER A 59 -6.82 3.20 12.07
N PHE A 60 -5.84 2.73 11.31
CA PHE A 60 -5.51 3.26 9.99
C PHE A 60 -5.68 2.15 8.95
N SER A 61 -6.05 2.50 7.73
CA SER A 61 -6.24 1.52 6.66
C SER A 61 -5.27 1.78 5.53
N ILE A 62 -4.62 0.73 5.03
CA ILE A 62 -3.77 0.79 3.85
C ILE A 62 -4.28 -0.19 2.79
N ASN A 63 -3.94 0.05 1.53
CA ASN A 63 -4.06 -0.94 0.46
C ASN A 63 -2.69 -1.14 -0.20
N THR A 64 -2.31 -2.37 -0.50
CA THR A 64 -1.13 -2.68 -1.31
C THR A 64 -1.45 -3.84 -2.26
N PRO A 65 -1.07 -3.76 -3.54
CA PRO A 65 -1.18 -4.90 -4.45
C PRO A 65 -0.01 -5.90 -4.31
N HIS A 66 0.98 -5.62 -3.45
CA HIS A 66 2.17 -6.44 -3.29
C HIS A 66 2.04 -7.38 -2.08
N ILE A 67 2.44 -8.64 -2.30
CA ILE A 67 2.56 -9.63 -1.22
C ILE A 67 3.84 -9.38 -0.43
N GLY A 68 3.85 -9.72 0.86
CA GLY A 68 5.05 -9.67 1.68
C GLY A 68 5.53 -8.26 1.96
N PHE A 69 5.00 -7.63 3.02
CA PHE A 69 5.43 -6.30 3.44
C PHE A 69 5.58 -6.20 4.96
N THR A 70 6.32 -5.18 5.39
CA THR A 70 6.44 -4.77 6.78
C THR A 70 5.95 -3.34 6.93
N VAL A 71 5.11 -3.07 7.93
CA VAL A 71 4.55 -1.74 8.17
C VAL A 71 4.70 -1.34 9.64
N GLY A 72 5.10 -0.08 9.87
CA GLY A 72 5.18 0.57 11.18
C GLY A 72 4.61 1.98 11.11
N VAL A 73 4.43 2.63 12.26
CA VAL A 73 3.89 4.00 12.31
C VAL A 73 4.70 4.85 13.28
N LEU A 74 5.26 5.94 12.74
CA LEU A 74 5.86 7.03 13.49
C LEU A 74 4.82 8.10 13.80
N LEU A 75 5.02 8.83 14.90
CA LEU A 75 4.16 9.96 15.27
C LEU A 75 5.00 11.18 15.66
N SER A 76 4.64 12.33 15.10
CA SER A 76 5.14 13.63 15.53
C SER A 76 4.07 14.37 16.33
N THR A 77 4.45 14.93 17.47
CA THR A 77 3.61 15.85 18.27
C THR A 77 3.88 17.32 17.96
N GLU A 78 4.74 17.60 16.98
CA GLU A 78 4.89 18.93 16.43
C GLU A 78 3.60 19.32 15.70
N LYS A 79 3.23 20.60 15.80
CA LYS A 79 2.03 21.09 15.14
C LYS A 79 2.15 20.92 13.63
N ASP A 80 3.26 21.34 13.03
CA ASP A 80 3.44 21.40 11.57
C ASP A 80 4.77 20.74 11.15
N PRO A 81 4.90 19.41 11.27
CA PRO A 81 6.14 18.69 10.99
C PRO A 81 6.43 18.66 9.48
N ASN A 82 7.66 19.02 9.12
CA ASN A 82 8.10 19.13 7.73
C ASN A 82 9.43 18.41 7.41
N SER A 83 9.94 17.63 8.35
CA SER A 83 11.16 16.83 8.15
C SER A 83 11.13 15.53 8.96
N TRP A 84 12.09 14.63 8.68
CA TRP A 84 12.24 13.35 9.38
C TRP A 84 12.52 13.51 10.87
N GLU A 85 13.26 14.58 11.22
CA GLU A 85 13.65 14.89 12.59
C GLU A 85 12.45 15.17 13.48
N SER A 86 11.36 15.73 12.92
CA SER A 86 10.11 15.98 13.64
C SER A 86 9.44 14.70 14.18
N PHE A 87 9.83 13.52 13.68
CA PHE A 87 9.35 12.22 14.14
C PHE A 87 10.29 11.56 15.15
N SER A 88 11.24 12.30 15.71
CA SER A 88 12.20 11.81 16.70
C SER A 88 12.17 12.65 17.97
N MET A 89 12.28 12.00 19.12
CA MET A 89 12.42 12.64 20.42
C MET A 89 13.76 12.24 21.04
N ASN A 90 14.60 13.24 21.36
CA ASN A 90 15.96 13.02 21.88
C ASN A 90 16.83 12.12 21.00
N GLY A 91 16.68 12.23 19.68
CA GLY A 91 17.45 11.44 18.70
C GLY A 91 16.93 10.02 18.45
N THR A 92 15.80 9.64 19.05
CA THR A 92 15.16 8.33 18.85
C THR A 92 13.83 8.51 18.13
N GLN A 93 13.57 7.71 17.10
CA GLN A 93 12.29 7.69 16.40
C GLN A 93 11.12 7.40 17.34
N THR A 94 10.04 8.14 17.18
CA THR A 94 8.85 8.06 18.03
C THR A 94 7.83 7.13 17.38
N PHE A 95 7.94 5.84 17.69
CA PHE A 95 6.97 4.84 17.23
C PHE A 95 5.71 4.90 18.07
N VAL A 96 4.57 5.01 17.38
CA VAL A 96 3.25 4.74 17.97
C VAL A 96 2.80 3.30 17.70
N ARG A 97 3.37 2.69 16.65
CA ARG A 97 3.19 1.27 16.36
C ARG A 97 4.49 0.68 15.80
N ASP A 98 4.97 -0.36 16.45
CA ASP A 98 6.13 -1.13 15.98
C ASP A 98 5.84 -1.85 14.67
N TYR A 99 6.91 -2.21 13.96
CA TYR A 99 6.83 -2.93 12.70
C TYR A 99 6.17 -4.30 12.85
N ALA A 100 5.23 -4.60 11.95
CA ALA A 100 4.62 -5.92 11.80
C ALA A 100 4.67 -6.35 10.34
N LYS A 101 4.87 -7.65 10.11
CA LYS A 101 4.92 -8.26 8.78
C LYS A 101 3.55 -8.83 8.39
N GLU A 102 3.22 -8.74 7.11
CA GLU A 102 2.07 -9.35 6.46
C GLU A 102 2.53 -10.01 5.16
N GLU A 103 2.01 -11.20 4.86
CA GLU A 103 2.40 -11.97 3.67
C GLU A 103 1.42 -11.74 2.51
N ASP A 104 0.16 -11.44 2.80
CA ASP A 104 -0.84 -11.23 1.76
C ASP A 104 -0.83 -9.80 1.21
N ALA A 105 -1.28 -9.63 -0.03
CA ALA A 105 -1.63 -8.33 -0.58
C ALA A 105 -3.09 -7.98 -0.21
N GLY A 106 -3.46 -6.72 -0.34
CA GLY A 106 -4.85 -6.27 -0.26
C GLY A 106 -5.03 -5.05 0.64
N THR A 107 -6.23 -4.94 1.22
CA THR A 107 -6.59 -3.83 2.12
C THR A 107 -6.50 -4.31 3.55
N PHE A 108 -5.78 -3.57 4.38
CA PHE A 108 -5.54 -3.90 5.78
C PHE A 108 -6.02 -2.77 6.66
N CYS A 109 -6.83 -3.11 7.66
CA CYS A 109 -7.21 -2.22 8.72
C CYS A 109 -6.41 -2.51 10.00
N ILE A 110 -5.63 -1.49 10.31
CA ILE A 110 -4.52 -1.33 11.24
C ILE A 110 -4.82 -0.84 12.66
N PRO A 111 -5.00 -1.62 13.75
CA PRO A 111 -5.20 -1.00 15.06
C PRO A 111 -4.06 -0.05 15.43
N LEU A 112 -4.43 1.12 15.94
CA LEU A 112 -3.51 2.19 16.32
C LEU A 112 -4.01 2.88 17.60
N ASP A 113 -3.37 2.55 18.72
CA ASP A 113 -3.69 3.14 20.02
C ASP A 113 -2.60 4.15 20.40
N ILE A 114 -2.90 5.44 20.19
CA ILE A 114 -1.95 6.52 20.44
C ILE A 114 -1.69 6.69 21.94
N ALA A 115 -2.74 6.55 22.77
CA ALA A 115 -2.60 6.69 24.22
C ALA A 115 -1.74 5.56 24.82
N ALA A 116 -1.83 4.34 24.27
CA ALA A 116 -1.02 3.21 24.73
C ALA A 116 0.49 3.44 24.55
N ALA A 117 0.90 4.19 23.52
CA ALA A 117 2.30 4.53 23.25
C ALA A 117 2.89 5.55 24.24
N LYS A 118 2.06 6.26 25.02
CA LYS A 118 2.48 7.24 26.05
C LYS A 118 3.44 8.32 25.53
N ILE A 119 3.24 8.74 24.28
CA ILE A 119 4.09 9.75 23.62
C ILE A 119 3.81 11.14 24.24
N PRO A 120 4.84 11.85 24.75
CA PRO A 120 4.64 13.18 25.31
C PRO A 120 4.05 14.16 24.28
N GLY A 121 2.98 14.85 24.66
CA GLY A 121 2.26 15.79 23.79
C GLY A 121 1.12 15.18 22.97
N ALA A 122 1.01 13.85 22.90
CA ALA A 122 -0.12 13.17 22.27
C ALA A 122 -1.32 13.11 23.23
N VAL A 123 -1.98 14.26 23.41
CA VAL A 123 -3.10 14.45 24.35
C VAL A 123 -4.37 14.93 23.62
N ASP A 124 -5.49 15.01 24.33
CA ASP A 124 -6.77 15.46 23.78
C ASP A 124 -6.63 16.88 23.19
N GLY A 125 -7.15 17.06 21.98
CA GLY A 125 -7.07 18.31 21.21
C GLY A 125 -5.71 18.58 20.55
N ALA A 126 -4.69 17.74 20.74
CA ALA A 126 -3.39 17.95 20.13
C ALA A 126 -3.44 17.73 18.60
N ASN A 127 -2.77 18.60 17.85
CA ASN A 127 -2.45 18.35 16.47
C ASN A 127 -1.20 17.46 16.41
N VAL A 128 -1.30 16.36 15.69
CA VAL A 128 -0.19 15.42 15.47
C VAL A 128 -0.13 15.06 13.99
N THR A 129 0.96 14.41 13.59
CA THR A 129 1.06 13.76 12.28
C THR A 129 1.53 12.34 12.50
N ILE A 130 0.85 11.38 11.85
CA ILE A 130 1.38 10.03 11.72
C ILE A 130 2.08 9.88 10.38
N GLN A 131 3.19 9.15 10.37
CA GLN A 131 3.88 8.73 9.15
C GLN A 131 3.90 7.21 9.14
N VAL A 132 3.17 6.63 8.18
CA VAL A 132 3.20 5.20 7.93
C VAL A 132 4.48 4.89 7.18
N VAL A 133 5.26 3.95 7.71
CA VAL A 133 6.49 3.46 7.11
C VAL A 133 6.22 2.06 6.59
N PHE A 134 6.33 1.88 5.28
CA PHE A 134 6.08 0.63 4.57
C PHE A 134 7.39 0.14 3.93
N GLN A 135 7.60 -1.18 3.90
CA GLN A 135 8.75 -1.81 3.27
C GLN A 135 8.32 -3.14 2.64
N GLY A 136 8.36 -3.24 1.31
CA GLY A 136 7.99 -4.44 0.55
C GLY A 136 9.14 -5.14 -0.16
N GLY A 137 10.40 -4.79 0.13
CA GLY A 137 11.60 -5.48 -0.36
C GLY A 137 12.57 -4.63 -1.18
N ASP A 138 12.28 -3.35 -1.36
CA ASP A 138 12.83 -2.51 -2.42
C ASP A 138 13.05 -1.05 -1.98
N GLY A 139 12.79 -0.73 -0.71
CA GLY A 139 12.96 0.61 -0.17
C GLY A 139 11.88 0.93 0.86
N ASN A 140 12.18 1.90 1.73
CA ASN A 140 11.16 2.38 2.66
C ASN A 140 10.29 3.38 1.91
N LEU A 141 8.98 3.24 2.08
CA LEU A 141 7.95 4.08 1.50
C LEU A 141 7.15 4.75 2.61
N TYR A 142 6.62 5.94 2.31
CA TYR A 142 6.09 6.85 3.31
C TYR A 142 4.84 7.57 2.83
N GLN A 143 3.82 7.58 3.67
CA GLN A 143 2.65 8.45 3.56
C GLN A 143 2.28 8.98 4.93
N CYS A 144 1.80 10.23 4.97
CA CYS A 144 1.44 10.90 6.22
C CYS A 144 -0.05 11.21 6.28
N ALA A 145 -0.58 11.25 7.49
CA ALA A 145 -1.88 11.84 7.78
C ALA A 145 -1.76 12.81 8.95
N ASP A 146 -2.34 13.99 8.78
CA ASP A 146 -2.36 15.06 9.78
C ASP A 146 -3.66 14.98 10.59
N LEU A 147 -3.51 14.88 11.91
CA LEU A 147 -4.60 14.52 12.81
C LEU A 147 -4.83 15.57 13.89
N THR A 148 -6.05 15.64 14.39
CA THR A 148 -6.39 16.28 15.67
C THR A 148 -6.94 15.21 16.61
N LEU A 149 -6.27 15.00 17.73
CA LEU A 149 -6.60 13.93 18.68
C LEU A 149 -7.85 14.26 19.50
N SER A 150 -8.67 13.25 19.75
CA SER A 150 -9.88 13.37 20.56
C SER A 150 -10.09 12.14 21.44
N SER A 151 -10.27 12.38 22.74
CA SER A 151 -10.65 11.38 23.75
C SER A 151 -12.15 11.06 23.71
N ASN A 152 -12.94 11.96 23.13
CA ASN A 152 -14.40 11.82 23.02
C ASN A 152 -14.82 11.01 21.78
N LEU A 153 -13.90 10.79 20.84
CA LEU A 153 -14.09 9.82 19.77
C LEU A 153 -13.82 8.43 20.33
N THR A 154 -14.87 7.68 20.59
CA THR A 154 -14.76 6.22 20.61
C THR A 154 -14.56 5.77 19.17
N ALA A 155 -13.64 4.82 18.96
CA ALA A 155 -13.51 4.10 17.70
C ALA A 155 -14.90 3.83 17.14
N VAL A 156 -15.21 4.37 15.96
CA VAL A 156 -16.54 4.19 15.38
C VAL A 156 -16.67 2.70 15.10
N SER A 157 -17.41 1.99 15.95
CA SER A 157 -17.69 0.55 15.83
C SER A 157 -18.41 0.19 14.52
N ASN A 158 -18.71 1.20 13.68
CA ASN A 158 -19.44 1.10 12.42
C ASN A 158 -18.61 1.51 11.18
N ALA A 159 -17.33 1.86 11.32
CA ALA A 159 -16.44 1.86 10.16
C ALA A 159 -15.96 0.40 10.00
N SER A 160 -16.37 -0.25 8.91
CA SER A 160 -15.96 -1.62 8.55
C SER A 160 -14.43 -1.70 8.41
N CYS A 161 -13.76 -1.85 9.54
CA CYS A 161 -12.33 -2.09 9.65
C CYS A 161 -12.09 -3.57 9.36
N THR A 162 -12.13 -3.93 8.09
CA THR A 162 -12.04 -5.31 7.62
C THR A 162 -10.83 -5.47 6.72
N ASN A 163 -10.03 -6.49 6.98
CA ASN A 163 -8.97 -6.89 6.06
C ASN A 163 -9.60 -7.62 4.86
N THR A 164 -9.14 -7.30 3.66
CA THR A 164 -9.46 -8.06 2.44
C THR A 164 -8.15 -8.46 1.80
N THR A 165 -7.84 -9.75 1.82
CA THR A 165 -6.60 -10.27 1.27
C THR A 165 -6.79 -10.81 -0.14
N THR A 166 -5.77 -10.65 -0.96
CA THR A 166 -5.63 -11.29 -2.27
C THR A 166 -4.32 -12.06 -2.26
N SER A 167 -4.40 -13.37 -2.06
CA SER A 167 -3.22 -14.23 -2.19
C SER A 167 -2.90 -14.37 -3.68
N SER A 168 -1.64 -14.13 -4.07
CA SER A 168 -1.18 -14.44 -5.41
C SER A 168 -1.27 -15.95 -5.62
N SER A 169 -2.28 -16.40 -6.36
CA SER A 169 -2.22 -17.74 -6.95
C SER A 169 -1.05 -17.71 -7.91
N SER A 170 0.03 -18.42 -7.62
CA SER A 170 1.06 -18.69 -8.61
C SER A 170 0.43 -19.50 -9.74
N SER A 171 -0.16 -18.83 -10.72
CA SER A 171 -0.47 -19.43 -12.00
C SER A 171 0.87 -19.67 -12.68
N THR A 172 1.49 -20.79 -12.33
CA THR A 172 2.56 -21.40 -13.10
C THR A 172 1.99 -21.58 -14.51
N GLY A 173 2.38 -20.69 -15.43
CA GLY A 173 2.10 -20.79 -16.85
C GLY A 173 2.80 -22.03 -17.41
N GLY A 174 2.22 -23.19 -17.17
CA GLY A 174 2.62 -24.47 -17.74
C GLY A 174 1.67 -24.83 -18.87
N ASN A 175 2.04 -24.46 -20.09
CA ASN A 175 1.36 -24.99 -21.27
C ASN A 175 1.78 -26.44 -21.51
N SER A 176 0.87 -27.39 -21.25
CA SER A 176 0.63 -28.67 -21.97
C SER A 176 0.22 -29.78 -21.00
N GLY A 177 -1.00 -30.30 -21.15
CA GLY A 177 -1.45 -31.50 -20.42
C GLY A 177 -2.95 -31.75 -20.55
N VAL A 178 -3.31 -32.55 -21.53
CA VAL A 178 -4.67 -33.05 -21.82
C VAL A 178 -5.25 -33.77 -20.59
N GLY A 179 -6.48 -33.44 -20.18
CA GLY A 179 -7.15 -34.05 -19.03
C GLY A 179 -8.61 -33.62 -18.89
N GLN A 180 -9.48 -34.42 -19.49
CA GLN A 180 -10.95 -34.42 -19.48
C GLN A 180 -11.57 -34.24 -18.07
N LEU A 181 -12.67 -33.48 -17.96
CA LEU A 181 -13.93 -33.92 -17.33
C LEU A 181 -15.10 -32.93 -17.57
N GLU A 182 -16.01 -33.42 -18.40
CA GLU A 182 -17.45 -33.28 -18.48
C GLU A 182 -18.18 -32.21 -17.64
N TYR A 183 -18.83 -31.27 -18.34
CA TYR A 183 -20.17 -30.81 -17.95
C TYR A 183 -21.06 -30.74 -19.19
N LEU A 184 -22.09 -31.58 -19.20
CA LEU A 184 -23.15 -31.62 -20.21
C LEU A 184 -23.95 -30.31 -20.19
N SER A 185 -24.03 -29.61 -21.33
CA SER A 185 -25.23 -28.86 -21.68
C SER A 185 -25.39 -28.80 -23.21
N THR A 186 -26.63 -28.95 -23.62
CA THR A 186 -27.12 -29.48 -24.89
C THR A 186 -26.89 -28.55 -26.10
N PHE A 187 -26.66 -29.19 -27.24
CA PHE A 187 -26.51 -28.63 -28.59
C PHE A 187 -27.68 -27.75 -29.06
N ALA A 188 -27.35 -26.63 -29.71
CA ALA A 188 -28.09 -26.12 -30.86
C ALA A 188 -27.11 -25.50 -31.89
N THR A 189 -27.10 -26.12 -33.07
CA THR A 189 -26.54 -25.72 -34.39
C THR A 189 -26.86 -24.27 -34.77
N ALA A 190 -26.20 -23.51 -35.65
CA ALA A 190 -25.15 -23.64 -36.67
C ALA A 190 -24.61 -22.19 -36.87
N SER A 191 -23.42 -21.91 -37.39
CA SER A 191 -23.18 -21.74 -38.84
C SER A 191 -21.73 -21.32 -39.06
N ALA A 192 -21.08 -21.94 -40.05
CA ALA A 192 -19.74 -21.62 -40.49
C ALA A 192 -19.69 -20.34 -41.35
N LEU A 193 -18.62 -19.55 -41.23
CA LEU A 193 -18.07 -18.81 -42.37
C LEU A 193 -16.55 -18.60 -42.19
N SER A 194 -15.83 -18.98 -43.24
CA SER A 194 -14.38 -19.10 -43.38
C SER A 194 -13.63 -17.75 -43.43
N LEU A 195 -12.47 -17.66 -42.77
CA LEU A 195 -11.43 -16.71 -43.16
C LEU A 195 -10.37 -17.45 -44.01
N ALA A 196 -10.46 -17.25 -45.32
CA ALA A 196 -9.37 -17.52 -46.24
C ALA A 196 -8.31 -16.42 -46.07
N GLY A 197 -7.04 -16.84 -46.03
CA GLY A 197 -5.91 -15.94 -45.84
C GLY A 197 -5.63 -15.02 -47.03
N LEU A 198 -4.82 -14.00 -46.76
CA LEU A 198 -4.02 -13.36 -47.79
C LEU A 198 -2.65 -13.02 -47.21
N ALA A 199 -1.64 -13.71 -47.74
CA ALA A 199 -0.24 -13.32 -47.68
C ALA A 199 0.12 -12.70 -49.05
N ALA A 200 0.71 -11.50 -49.03
CA ALA A 200 1.59 -10.90 -50.04
C ALA A 200 2.01 -9.52 -49.47
N ALA A 201 3.26 -9.27 -49.06
CA ALA A 201 4.49 -9.11 -49.84
C ALA A 201 4.55 -7.80 -50.67
N PHE A 202 5.75 -7.20 -50.65
CA PHE A 202 6.28 -6.00 -51.35
C PHE A 202 6.03 -4.65 -50.64
N LEU A 203 7.02 -3.83 -50.30
CA LEU A 203 8.44 -3.72 -50.70
C LEU A 203 9.39 -3.57 -49.50
#